data_AF-A0A524F3U8-F1
#
_entry.id   AF-A0A524F3U8-F1
#
_cell.length_a   1.000
_cell.length_b   1.000
_cell.length_c   1.000
_cell.angle_alpha   90.00
_cell.angle_beta   90.00
_cell.angle_gamma   90.00
#
_symmetry.space_group_name_H-M   'P 1'
#
loop_
_entity.id
_entity.type
_entity.pdbx_description
1 polymer ?
#
loop_
_entity_poly.entity_id
_entity_poly.type
_entity_poly.pdbx_seq_one_letter_code
_entity_poly.pdbx_strand_id
1 'polypeptide(L)'
;MAKKAAPAKKPAAKKPAAKKGEGYIAKAPIRRLMKKEGADLVAAEALDKLIDYLEKAAADATKSAINLCKADKRKTILASI
;
A
#
# COMPACT_ATOMS: atom_id res chain seq x y z
N MET A 1 0.73 29.91 -51.35
CA MET A 1 1.93 29.40 -50.65
C MET A 1 1.57 29.08 -49.20
N ALA A 2 1.44 27.79 -48.89
CA ALA A 2 1.05 27.29 -47.57
C ALA A 2 2.25 27.29 -46.61
N LYS A 3 2.11 27.91 -45.43
CA LYS A 3 3.01 27.71 -44.29
C LYS A 3 2.21 27.40 -43.01
N LYS A 4 1.96 26.10 -42.86
CA LYS A 4 2.06 25.25 -41.66
C LYS A 4 1.54 25.82 -40.33
N ALA A 5 0.34 25.36 -39.98
CA ALA A 5 -0.15 25.29 -38.61
C ALA A 5 0.82 24.50 -37.71
N ALA A 6 1.04 25.01 -36.50
CA ALA A 6 1.78 24.32 -35.45
C ALA A 6 1.04 23.03 -35.02
N PRO A 7 1.72 21.89 -34.85
CA PRO A 7 1.07 20.70 -34.33
C PRO A 7 0.78 20.87 -32.84
N ALA A 8 -0.50 20.95 -32.50
CA ALA A 8 -0.98 20.83 -31.13
C ALA A 8 -0.50 19.50 -30.55
N LYS A 9 0.39 19.55 -29.56
CA LYS A 9 0.81 18.38 -28.79
C LYS A 9 -0.41 17.84 -28.03
N LYS A 10 -0.88 16.66 -28.46
CA LYS A 10 -1.87 15.82 -27.78
C LYS A 10 -1.64 15.83 -26.26
N PRO A 11 -2.69 16.02 -25.42
CA PRO A 11 -2.56 15.75 -23.99
C PRO A 11 -2.20 14.26 -23.83
N ALA A 12 -1.07 14.01 -23.19
CA ALA A 12 -0.58 12.67 -22.90
C ALA A 12 -1.70 11.86 -22.24
N ALA A 13 -2.05 10.74 -22.86
CA ALA A 13 -3.05 9.81 -22.34
C ALA A 13 -2.69 9.44 -20.90
N LYS A 14 -3.60 9.72 -19.96
CA LYS A 14 -3.50 9.27 -18.58
C LYS A 14 -3.39 7.75 -18.60
N LYS A 15 -2.20 7.24 -18.28
CA LYS A 15 -1.92 5.80 -18.15
C LYS A 15 -2.92 5.21 -17.15
N PRO A 16 -3.64 4.13 -17.48
CA PRO A 16 -4.69 3.59 -16.63
C PRO A 16 -4.10 3.21 -15.27
N ALA A 17 -4.79 3.61 -14.20
CA ALA A 17 -4.42 3.34 -12.82
C ALA A 17 -4.15 1.83 -12.68
N ALA A 18 -2.91 1.49 -12.33
CA ALA A 18 -2.52 0.11 -12.04
C ALA A 18 -3.50 -0.48 -11.01
N LYS A 19 -4.03 -1.66 -11.32
CA LYS A 19 -4.98 -2.40 -10.49
C LYS A 19 -4.59 -2.31 -9.01
N LYS A 20 -5.52 -1.81 -8.17
CA LYS A 20 -5.42 -1.91 -6.71
C LYS A 20 -5.22 -3.38 -6.37
N GLY A 21 -4.00 -3.75 -5.99
CA GLY A 21 -3.76 -5.06 -5.38
C GLY A 21 -4.61 -5.17 -4.13
N GLU A 22 -5.20 -6.34 -3.91
CA GLU A 22 -6.09 -6.72 -2.81
C GLU A 22 -5.43 -6.70 -1.41
N GLY A 23 -4.29 -6.02 -1.25
CA GLY A 23 -3.63 -5.87 0.04
C GLY A 23 -4.27 -4.78 0.89
N TYR A 24 -4.38 -5.02 2.20
CA TYR A 24 -4.71 -4.01 3.21
C TYR A 24 -3.65 -2.91 3.26
N ILE A 25 -2.42 -3.20 2.83
CA ILE A 25 -1.30 -2.26 2.82
C ILE A 25 -0.96 -1.82 1.39
N ALA A 26 -0.93 -0.50 1.17
CA ALA A 26 -0.54 0.06 -0.11
C ALA A 26 0.98 -0.07 -0.37
N LYS A 27 1.35 -0.48 -1.59
CA LYS A 27 2.76 -0.65 -1.99
C LYS A 27 3.57 0.64 -1.97
N ALA A 28 2.94 1.79 -2.24
CA ALA A 28 3.64 3.07 -2.36
C ALA A 28 4.17 3.61 -1.02
N PRO A 29 3.40 3.63 0.09
CA PRO A 29 3.91 3.94 1.43
C PRO A 29 5.07 3.05 1.87
N ILE A 30 4.96 1.73 1.68
CA ILE A 30 6.03 0.79 2.05
C ILE A 30 7.30 1.06 1.24
N ARG A 31 7.17 1.30 -0.08
CA ARG A 31 8.32 1.64 -0.91
C ARG A 31 8.99 2.95 -0.50
N ARG A 32 8.22 3.93 -0.02
CA ARG A 32 8.77 5.18 0.55
C ARG A 32 9.50 4.94 1.86
N LEU A 33 8.95 4.07 2.72
CA LEU A 33 9.59 3.65 3.96
C LEU A 33 10.93 2.96 3.66
N MET A 34 10.95 1.96 2.78
CA MET A 34 12.18 1.25 2.42
C MET A 34 13.27 2.18 1.88
N LYS A 35 12.92 3.17 1.06
CA LYS A 35 13.85 4.19 0.58
C LYS A 35 14.38 5.10 1.70
N LYS A 36 13.53 5.44 2.67
CA LYS A 36 13.93 6.26 3.82
C LYS A 36 14.90 5.50 4.74
N GLU A 37 14.72 4.20 4.87
CA GLU A 37 15.62 3.30 5.61
C GLU A 37 16.92 2.97 4.85
N GLY A 38 17.12 3.52 3.65
CA GLY A 38 18.37 3.39 2.89
C GLY A 38 18.35 2.41 1.72
N ALA A 39 17.19 1.87 1.33
CA ALA A 39 17.10 1.04 0.13
C ALA A 39 17.03 1.88 -1.15
N ASP A 40 18.12 1.94 -1.92
CA ASP A 40 18.15 2.64 -3.21
C ASP A 40 17.25 1.98 -4.26
N LEU A 41 17.38 0.66 -4.39
CA LEU A 41 16.61 -0.18 -5.30
C LEU A 41 15.75 -1.15 -4.51
N VAL A 42 14.45 -1.13 -4.79
CA VAL A 42 13.47 -2.01 -4.15
C VAL A 42 12.80 -2.83 -5.24
N ALA A 43 13.05 -4.14 -5.21
CA ALA A 43 12.39 -5.11 -6.08
C ALA A 43 10.90 -5.23 -5.75
N ALA A 44 10.07 -5.48 -6.76
CA ALA A 44 8.63 -5.64 -6.58
C ALA A 44 8.30 -6.84 -5.67
N GLU A 45 9.01 -7.96 -5.83
CA GLU A 45 8.81 -9.15 -4.99
C GLU A 45 9.17 -8.91 -3.51
N ALA A 46 10.16 -8.07 -3.23
CA ALA A 46 10.53 -7.71 -1.86
C ALA A 46 9.43 -6.87 -1.20
N LEU A 47 8.79 -5.97 -1.96
CA LEU A 47 7.62 -5.24 -1.49
C LEU A 47 6.46 -6.17 -1.18
N ASP A 48 6.18 -7.10 -2.08
CA ASP A 48 5.05 -8.02 -1.92
C ASP A 48 5.27 -8.94 -0.71
N LYS A 49 6.48 -9.49 -0.52
CA LYS A 49 6.82 -10.29 0.67
C LYS A 49 6.73 -9.50 1.97
N LEU A 50 7.15 -8.23 1.96
CA LEU A 50 7.08 -7.38 3.15
C LEU A 50 5.62 -7.04 3.51
N ILE A 51 4.79 -6.78 2.50
CA ILE A 51 3.35 -6.56 2.68
C ILE A 51 2.70 -7.82 3.26
N ASP A 52 2.97 -8.99 2.68
CA ASP A 52 2.42 -10.26 3.16
C ASP A 52 2.80 -10.53 4.63
N TYR A 53 4.05 -10.24 5.01
CA TYR A 53 4.51 -10.41 6.39
C TYR A 53 3.79 -9.47 7.35
N LEU A 54 3.65 -8.19 6.98
CA LEU A 54 2.96 -7.19 7.81
C LEU A 54 1.47 -7.50 7.93
N GLU A 55 0.82 -7.94 6.86
CA GLU A 55 -0.60 -8.30 6.88
C GLU A 55 -0.86 -9.52 7.78
N LYS A 56 0.01 -10.54 7.73
CA LYS A 56 -0.08 -11.69 8.64
C LYS A 56 0.08 -11.25 10.10
N ALA A 57 1.13 -10.48 10.41
CA ALA A 57 1.38 -9.99 11.76
C ALA A 57 0.22 -9.12 12.28
N ALA A 58 -0.31 -8.22 11.44
CA ALA A 58 -1.46 -7.39 11.78
C ALA A 58 -2.73 -8.22 12.01
N ALA A 59 -2.99 -9.23 11.17
CA ALA A 59 -4.14 -10.11 11.32
C ALA A 59 -4.06 -10.92 12.63
N ASP A 60 -2.90 -11.46 12.97
CA ASP A 60 -2.73 -12.27 14.17
C ASP A 60 -2.78 -11.42 15.45
N ALA A 61 -2.20 -10.22 15.43
CA ALA A 61 -2.36 -9.24 16.51
C ALA A 61 -3.83 -8.85 16.70
N THR A 62 -4.56 -8.61 15.61
CA THR A 62 -5.98 -8.24 15.65
C THR A 62 -6.85 -9.38 16.18
N LYS A 63 -6.61 -10.63 15.76
CA LYS A 63 -7.32 -11.81 16.30
C LYS A 63 -7.08 -11.95 17.81
N SER A 64 -5.83 -11.77 18.25
CA SER A 64 -5.47 -11.84 19.67
C SER A 64 -6.17 -10.75 20.47
N ALA A 65 -6.16 -9.52 19.98
CA ALA A 65 -6.87 -8.40 20.59
C ALA A 65 -8.38 -8.63 20.65
N ILE A 66 -8.99 -9.19 19.60
CA ILE A 66 -10.42 -9.55 19.59
C ILE A 66 -10.73 -10.60 20.65
N ASN A 67 -9.88 -11.61 20.81
CA ASN A 67 -10.08 -12.66 21.82
C ASN A 67 -10.01 -12.10 23.24
N LEU A 68 -9.05 -11.20 23.52
CA LEU A 68 -8.95 -10.50 24.80
C LEU A 68 -10.16 -9.60 25.05
N CYS A 69 -10.61 -8.84 24.04
CA CYS A 69 -11.84 -8.04 24.14
C CYS A 69 -13.07 -8.88 24.49
N LYS A 70 -13.20 -10.05 23.85
CA LYS A 70 -14.30 -10.98 24.12
C LYS A 70 -14.23 -11.53 25.54
N ALA A 71 -13.04 -11.85 26.04
CA ALA A 71 -12.83 -12.27 27.43
C ALA A 71 -13.27 -11.17 28.42
N ASP A 72 -12.97 -9.92 28.09
CA ASP A 72 -13.38 -8.74 28.87
C ASP A 72 -14.83 -8.31 28.64
N LYS A 73 -15.61 -9.05 27.83
CA LYS A 73 -17.00 -8.71 27.42
C LYS A 73 -17.12 -7.33 26.75
N ARG A 74 -16.02 -6.79 26.22
CA ARG A 74 -15.97 -5.51 25.53
C ARG A 74 -16.16 -5.71 24.02
N LYS A 75 -16.96 -4.83 23.41
CA LYS A 75 -17.21 -4.83 21.96
C LYS A 75 -16.18 -3.99 21.17
N THR A 76 -15.37 -3.20 21.85
CA THR A 76 -14.42 -2.25 21.26
C THR A 76 -13.00 -2.66 21.60
N ILE A 77 -12.14 -2.72 20.57
CA ILE A 77 -10.69 -2.94 20.75
C ILE A 77 -10.07 -1.65 21.27
N LEU A 78 -9.51 -1.71 22.48
CA LEU A 78 -8.83 -0.59 23.15
C LEU A 78 -7.32 -0.81 23.11
N ALA A 79 -6.55 0.28 23.09
CA ALA A 79 -5.09 0.24 23.10
C ALA A 79 -4.51 -0.30 24.43
N SER A 80 -5.32 -0.33 25.49
CA SER A 80 -4.96 -0.68 26.86
C SER A 80 -5.50 -2.05 27.30
N ILE A 81 -5.72 -2.95 26.35
CA ILE A 81 -5.93 -4.38 26.66
C ILE A 81 -4.59 -5.08 26.59
#